data_AF-A0A7W4BQH2-F1
#
_entry.id   AF-A0A7W4BQH2-F1
#
_cell.length_a   1.000
_cell.length_b   1.000
_cell.length_c   1.000
_cell.angle_alpha   90.00
_cell.angle_beta   90.00
_cell.angle_gamma   90.00
#
_symmetry.space_group_name_H-M   'P 1'
#
loop_
_entity.id
_entity.type
_entity.pdbx_description
1 polymer ?
#
loop_
_entity_poly.entity_id
_entity_poly.type
_entity_poly.pdbx_seq_one_letter_code
_entity_poly.pdbx_strand_id
1 'polypeptide(L)'
;MYSQEFKTELKKCNIFKIKSPKGGHYNDRFELNAIIEAENEAQLLNYLERLGVCHTVHNEEPKQWCPPPIVLNGTKKWIEYNAQCECFGYKTCVHIGTTNLTIEFNFNSDNLYEVSINDLKRAVEFEKTLKLNGFVS
;
A
#
# COMPACT_ATOMS: atom_id res chain seq x y z
N MET A 1 -9.25 -24.22 -0.04
CA MET A 1 -9.73 -23.89 -1.40
C MET A 1 -10.74 -22.77 -1.25
N TYR A 2 -10.57 -21.62 -1.92
CA TYR A 2 -11.49 -20.49 -1.78
C TYR A 2 -12.89 -20.80 -2.30
N SER A 3 -13.92 -20.24 -1.64
CA SER A 3 -15.32 -20.35 -2.08
C SER A 3 -15.53 -19.71 -3.46
N GLN A 4 -16.63 -20.07 -4.13
CA GLN A 4 -16.97 -19.47 -5.42
C GLN A 4 -17.21 -17.95 -5.29
N GLU A 5 -17.86 -17.52 -4.20
CA GLU A 5 -18.06 -16.10 -3.90
C GLU A 5 -16.72 -15.36 -3.78
N PHE A 6 -15.76 -15.93 -3.05
CA PHE A 6 -14.44 -15.34 -2.89
C PHE A 6 -13.70 -15.20 -4.21
N LYS A 7 -13.74 -16.23 -5.06
CA LYS A 7 -13.13 -16.16 -6.40
C LYS A 7 -13.80 -15.11 -7.29
N THR A 8 -15.12 -14.97 -7.21
CA THR A 8 -15.87 -13.97 -7.97
C THR A 8 -15.52 -12.55 -7.51
N GLU A 9 -15.40 -12.32 -6.21
CA GLU A 9 -15.03 -11.01 -5.68
C GLU A 9 -13.58 -10.64 -6.02
N LEU A 10 -12.64 -11.59 -5.87
CA LEU A 10 -11.24 -11.38 -6.21
C LEU A 10 -11.06 -10.97 -7.68
N LYS A 11 -11.88 -11.49 -8.59
CA LYS A 11 -11.85 -11.12 -10.02
C LYS A 11 -12.24 -9.67 -10.30
N LYS A 12 -12.85 -8.97 -9.34
CA LYS A 12 -13.20 -7.54 -9.48
C LYS A 12 -12.02 -6.63 -9.13
N CYS A 13 -11.05 -7.12 -8.37
CA CYS A 13 -9.81 -6.40 -8.08
C CYS A 13 -8.89 -6.46 -9.31
N ASN A 14 -8.44 -5.31 -9.79
CA ASN A 14 -7.43 -5.24 -10.86
C ASN A 14 -6.04 -5.01 -10.29
N ILE A 15 -5.95 -4.30 -9.16
CA ILE A 15 -4.68 -3.90 -8.54
C ILE A 15 -4.36 -4.79 -7.35
N PHE A 16 -5.36 -5.05 -6.50
CA PHE A 16 -5.16 -5.92 -5.35
C PHE A 16 -4.99 -7.38 -5.77
N LYS A 17 -3.93 -8.00 -5.27
CA LYS A 17 -3.57 -9.39 -5.52
C LYS A 17 -3.33 -10.13 -4.23
N ILE A 18 -3.72 -11.40 -4.21
CA ILE A 18 -3.37 -12.29 -3.11
C ILE A 18 -1.92 -12.74 -3.28
N LYS A 19 -1.11 -12.47 -2.28
CA LYS A 19 0.22 -13.05 -2.14
C LYS A 19 0.11 -14.30 -1.28
N SER A 20 0.47 -15.44 -1.87
CA SER A 20 0.51 -16.72 -1.16
C SER A 20 1.69 -16.80 -0.20
N PRO A 21 1.57 -17.54 0.91
CA PRO A 21 2.69 -17.84 1.80
C PRO A 21 3.80 -18.58 1.04
N LYS A 22 5.06 -18.25 1.34
CA LYS A 22 6.24 -18.85 0.67
C LYS A 22 6.91 -19.98 1.47
N GLY A 23 6.36 -20.37 2.62
CA GLY A 23 6.91 -21.42 3.48
C GLY A 23 8.10 -20.93 4.29
N GLY A 24 7.88 -20.66 5.57
CA GLY A 24 8.89 -20.28 6.55
C GLY A 24 8.26 -19.53 7.72
N HIS A 25 8.68 -19.87 8.95
CA HIS A 25 8.07 -19.50 10.24
C HIS A 25 7.59 -18.03 10.41
N TYR A 26 8.10 -17.07 9.63
CA TYR A 26 7.76 -15.64 9.73
C TYR A 26 6.91 -15.07 8.58
N ASN A 27 6.73 -15.77 7.44
CA ASN A 27 6.01 -15.25 6.24
C ASN A 27 4.88 -16.19 5.74
N ASP A 28 4.31 -17.00 6.63
CA ASP A 28 3.27 -18.00 6.32
C ASP A 28 1.86 -17.40 6.31
N ARG A 29 1.68 -16.25 5.65
CA ARG A 29 0.43 -15.48 5.67
C ARG A 29 -0.06 -15.21 4.26
N PHE A 30 -1.37 -15.35 4.05
CA PHE A 30 -2.00 -14.80 2.85
C PHE A 30 -2.17 -13.29 3.03
N GLU A 31 -1.66 -12.51 2.09
CA GLU A 31 -1.75 -11.06 2.13
C GLU A 31 -2.56 -10.56 0.93
N LEU A 32 -3.42 -9.55 1.16
CA LEU A 32 -4.11 -8.82 0.11
C LEU A 32 -3.38 -7.50 -0.14
N ASN A 33 -2.55 -7.48 -1.19
CA ASN A 33 -1.66 -6.36 -1.44
C ASN A 33 -1.98 -5.64 -2.74
N ALA A 34 -1.81 -4.32 -2.76
CA ALA A 34 -1.82 -3.50 -3.97
C ALA A 34 -0.53 -2.69 -4.06
N ILE A 35 -0.13 -2.34 -5.27
CA ILE A 35 1.01 -1.46 -5.52
C ILE A 35 0.54 -0.40 -6.49
N ILE A 36 0.82 0.86 -6.17
CA ILE A 36 0.72 1.97 -7.13
C ILE A 36 2.12 2.52 -7.38
N GLU A 37 2.38 2.90 -8.62
CA GLU A 37 3.67 3.43 -9.06
C GLU A 37 3.55 4.94 -9.29
N ALA A 38 4.53 5.69 -8.82
CA ALA A 38 4.71 7.09 -9.13
C ALA A 38 5.80 7.24 -10.21
N GLU A 39 5.57 8.16 -11.14
CA GLU A 39 6.45 8.53 -12.23
C GLU A 39 7.71 9.26 -11.75
N ASN A 40 7.61 9.98 -10.62
CA ASN A 40 8.70 10.75 -10.03
C ASN A 40 8.44 11.03 -8.54
N GLU A 41 9.47 11.54 -7.86
CA GLU A 41 9.48 11.83 -6.42
C GLU A 41 8.41 12.84 -6.01
N ALA A 42 8.13 13.83 -6.86
CA ALA A 42 7.09 14.82 -6.57
C ALA A 42 5.69 14.21 -6.62
N GLN A 43 5.44 13.31 -7.58
CA GLN A 43 4.19 12.58 -7.66
C GLN A 43 4.04 11.60 -6.49
N LEU A 44 5.12 10.94 -6.04
CA LEU A 44 5.11 10.09 -4.85
C LEU A 44 4.64 10.87 -3.60
N LEU A 45 5.23 12.04 -3.35
CA LEU A 45 4.84 12.90 -2.22
C LEU A 45 3.39 13.38 -2.33
N ASN A 46 2.98 13.81 -3.52
CA ASN A 46 1.59 14.18 -3.79
C ASN A 46 0.63 13.00 -3.55
N TYR A 47 1.03 11.77 -3.90
CA TYR A 47 0.22 10.60 -3.62
C TYR A 47 0.08 10.34 -2.13
N LEU A 48 1.17 10.41 -1.35
CA LEU A 48 1.11 10.26 0.11
C LEU A 48 0.17 11.29 0.76
N GLU A 49 0.26 12.56 0.34
CA GLU A 49 -0.61 13.62 0.84
C GLU A 49 -2.09 13.35 0.50
N ARG A 50 -2.38 13.03 -0.77
CA ARG A 50 -3.76 12.78 -1.24
C ARG A 50 -4.37 11.50 -0.66
N LEU A 51 -3.56 10.51 -0.30
CA LEU A 51 -3.97 9.31 0.40
C LEU A 51 -4.26 9.57 1.89
N GLY A 52 -3.79 10.71 2.44
CA GLY A 52 -3.89 11.01 3.87
C GLY A 52 -2.80 10.33 4.71
N VAL A 53 -1.70 9.89 4.09
CA VAL A 53 -0.57 9.30 4.82
C VAL A 53 0.19 10.40 5.54
N CYS A 54 0.16 10.39 6.87
CA CYS A 54 0.93 11.33 7.68
C CYS A 54 2.43 11.06 7.50
N HIS A 55 3.14 12.05 6.97
CA HIS A 55 4.56 11.95 6.67
C HIS A 55 5.29 13.28 6.91
N THR A 56 6.60 13.19 7.17
CA THR A 56 7.52 14.32 7.31
C THR A 56 8.69 14.13 6.37
N VAL A 57 9.13 15.21 5.72
CA VAL A 57 10.27 15.20 4.80
C VAL A 57 11.47 15.86 5.49
N HIS A 58 12.57 15.13 5.58
CA HIS A 58 13.80 15.55 6.27
C HIS A 58 14.95 15.79 5.28
N ASN A 59 15.83 16.73 5.62
CA ASN A 59 17.08 16.97 4.89
C ASN A 59 18.19 15.99 5.31
N GLU A 60 18.08 15.44 6.51
CA GLU A 60 19.03 14.51 7.12
C GLU A 60 18.31 13.21 7.45
N GLU A 61 19.07 12.12 7.60
CA GLU A 61 18.49 10.82 7.94
C GLU A 61 17.90 10.86 9.35
N PRO A 62 16.59 10.55 9.52
CA PRO A 62 16.00 10.48 10.84
C PRO A 62 16.55 9.28 11.62
N LYS A 63 16.47 9.35 12.95
CA LYS A 63 16.92 8.24 13.83
C LYS A 63 16.02 7.01 13.76
N GLN A 64 14.77 7.20 13.39
CA GLN A 64 13.80 6.12 13.20
C GLN A 64 13.97 5.51 11.81
N TRP A 65 13.55 4.26 11.65
CA TRP A 65 13.60 3.62 10.35
C TRP A 65 12.75 4.40 9.35
N CYS A 66 13.34 4.69 8.19
CA CYS A 66 12.66 5.26 7.03
C CYS A 66 13.18 4.58 5.76
N PRO A 67 12.42 4.62 4.66
CA PRO A 67 12.87 4.13 3.36
C PRO A 67 14.14 4.88 2.92
N PRO A 68 14.91 4.28 1.99
CA PRO A 68 16.00 4.97 1.32
C PRO A 68 15.58 6.37 0.81
N PRO A 69 16.52 7.30 0.79
CA PRO A 69 16.26 8.69 0.48
C PRO A 69 15.91 8.86 -1.00
N ILE A 70 15.00 9.80 -1.26
CA ILE A 70 14.60 10.21 -2.61
C ILE A 70 15.37 11.46 -3.04
N VAL A 71 15.47 11.70 -4.36
CA VAL A 71 16.08 12.91 -4.90
C VAL A 71 14.99 13.88 -5.34
N LEU A 72 14.65 14.83 -4.48
CA LEU A 72 13.64 15.84 -4.76
C LEU A 72 14.32 17.14 -5.19
N ASN A 73 14.08 17.60 -6.42
CA ASN A 73 14.68 18.82 -6.99
C ASN A 73 16.21 18.86 -6.84
N GLY A 74 16.88 17.73 -7.11
CA GLY A 74 18.34 17.60 -7.02
C GLY A 74 18.90 17.50 -5.59
N THR A 75 18.04 17.49 -4.57
CA THR A 75 18.44 17.39 -3.16
C THR A 75 17.99 16.06 -2.57
N LYS A 76 18.89 15.40 -1.83
CA LYS A 76 18.59 14.18 -1.07
C LYS A 76 17.60 14.50 0.05
N LYS A 77 16.48 13.77 0.13
CA LYS A 77 15.46 13.91 1.18
C LYS A 77 15.07 12.54 1.74
N TRP A 78 14.72 12.51 3.02
CA TRP A 78 14.24 11.32 3.71
C TRP A 78 12.76 11.48 4.06
N ILE A 79 11.97 10.42 3.94
CA ILE A 79 10.53 10.44 4.24
C ILE A 79 10.27 9.58 5.47
N GLU A 80 9.94 10.21 6.59
CA GLU A 80 9.41 9.55 7.77
C GLU A 80 7.88 9.48 7.64
N TYR A 81 7.26 8.33 7.92
CA TYR A 81 5.80 8.18 7.80
C TYR A 81 5.26 7.09 8.71
N ASN A 82 3.96 7.17 9.01
CA ASN A 82 3.25 6.12 9.74
C ASN A 82 2.71 5.07 8.76
N ALA A 83 3.27 3.86 8.80
CA ALA A 83 2.82 2.76 7.95
C ALA A 83 1.35 2.39 8.20
N GLN A 84 0.94 2.31 9.46
CA GLN A 84 -0.46 2.06 9.83
C GLN A 84 -1.24 3.37 9.74
N CYS A 85 -2.17 3.46 8.80
CA CYS A 85 -2.91 4.69 8.53
C CYS A 85 -4.32 4.41 7.99
N GLU A 86 -5.09 5.47 7.79
CA GLU A 86 -6.41 5.43 7.19
C GLU A 86 -6.38 6.19 5.86
N CYS A 87 -6.61 5.48 4.76
CA CYS A 87 -6.70 6.07 3.43
C CYS A 87 -8.16 6.07 2.97
N PHE A 88 -8.73 7.24 2.71
CA PHE A 88 -10.15 7.40 2.32
C PHE A 88 -11.17 6.71 3.24
N GLY A 89 -10.91 6.66 4.56
CA GLY A 89 -11.77 5.96 5.52
C GLY A 89 -11.46 4.47 5.68
N TYR A 90 -10.46 3.93 4.96
CA TYR A 90 -10.07 2.52 5.05
C TYR A 90 -8.75 2.36 5.80
N LYS A 91 -8.79 1.61 6.91
CA LYS A 91 -7.59 1.22 7.63
C LYS A 91 -6.71 0.31 6.77
N THR A 92 -5.44 0.66 6.64
CA THR A 92 -4.47 -0.06 5.80
C THR A 92 -3.06 0.10 6.37
N CYS A 93 -2.18 -0.82 5.99
CA CYS A 93 -0.74 -0.63 6.16
C CYS A 93 -0.13 -0.21 4.83
N VAL A 94 0.56 0.92 4.83
CA VAL A 94 1.28 1.48 3.68
C VAL A 94 2.78 1.22 3.84
N HIS A 95 3.44 0.87 2.74
CA HIS A 95 4.88 0.85 2.64
C HIS A 95 5.33 1.64 1.42
N ILE A 96 6.32 2.52 1.59
CA ILE A 96 7.02 3.17 0.49
C ILE A 96 8.09 2.19 -0.02
N GLY A 97 8.10 1.94 -1.34
CA GLY A 97 9.08 1.09 -1.98
C GLY A 97 10.51 1.56 -1.74
N THR A 98 11.43 0.62 -1.52
CA THR A 98 12.83 0.95 -1.18
C THR A 98 13.73 1.12 -2.40
N THR A 99 13.34 0.53 -3.53
CA THR A 99 14.12 0.58 -4.79
C THR A 99 13.36 1.28 -5.91
N ASN A 100 12.03 1.38 -5.80
CA ASN A 100 11.14 1.95 -6.80
C ASN A 100 10.26 3.00 -6.13
N LEU A 101 9.75 3.97 -6.90
CA LEU A 101 8.84 5.01 -6.43
C LEU A 101 7.41 4.46 -6.30
N THR A 102 7.22 3.50 -5.40
CA THR A 102 5.95 2.80 -5.21
C THR A 102 5.35 3.05 -3.84
N ILE A 103 4.02 2.96 -3.77
CA ILE A 103 3.27 2.88 -2.53
C ILE A 103 2.56 1.53 -2.53
N GLU A 104 2.91 0.70 -1.56
CA GLU A 104 2.37 -0.64 -1.38
C GLU A 104 1.35 -0.62 -0.24
N PHE A 105 0.20 -1.25 -0.46
CA PHE A 105 -0.87 -1.38 0.53
C PHE A 105 -1.01 -2.82 0.96
N ASN A 106 -1.25 -3.05 2.24
CA ASN A 106 -1.73 -4.33 2.79
C ASN A 106 -3.10 -4.13 3.42
N PHE A 107 -4.09 -4.89 2.94
CA PHE A 107 -5.52 -4.72 3.26
C PHE A 107 -6.10 -5.82 4.15
N ASN A 108 -5.26 -6.61 4.84
CA ASN A 108 -5.74 -7.58 5.82
C ASN A 108 -6.38 -6.83 7.01
N SER A 109 -7.65 -7.09 7.32
CA SER A 109 -8.39 -6.41 8.40
C SER A 109 -8.10 -6.96 9.80
N ASP A 110 -8.47 -8.21 10.05
CA ASP A 110 -8.57 -8.76 11.42
C ASP A 110 -7.70 -10.00 11.64
N ASN A 111 -7.43 -10.77 10.58
CA ASN A 111 -6.61 -11.98 10.64
C ASN A 111 -5.36 -11.78 9.78
N LEU A 112 -4.19 -11.79 10.42
CA LEU A 112 -2.92 -11.67 9.71
C LEU A 112 -2.60 -12.93 8.87
N TYR A 113 -3.30 -14.05 9.07
CA TYR A 113 -3.03 -15.32 8.40
C TYR A 113 -3.92 -15.60 7.19
N GLU A 114 -5.09 -14.97 7.11
CA GLU A 114 -6.09 -15.23 6.08
C GLU A 114 -6.69 -13.93 5.54
N VAL A 115 -6.93 -13.89 4.23
CA VAL A 115 -7.71 -12.85 3.57
C VAL A 115 -9.18 -13.28 3.58
N SER A 116 -10.06 -12.44 4.12
CA SER A 116 -11.49 -12.67 4.18
C SER A 116 -12.21 -12.11 2.95
N ILE A 117 -13.47 -12.52 2.74
CA ILE A 117 -14.33 -11.92 1.71
C ILE A 117 -14.58 -10.42 1.97
N ASN A 118 -14.58 -9.99 3.24
CA ASN A 118 -14.78 -8.59 3.59
C ASN A 118 -13.55 -7.75 3.22
N ASP A 119 -12.35 -8.31 3.33
CA ASP A 119 -11.12 -7.66 2.84
C ASP A 119 -11.19 -7.42 1.34
N LEU A 120 -11.67 -8.41 0.57
CA LEU A 120 -11.88 -8.26 -0.87
C LEU A 120 -12.91 -7.19 -1.21
N LYS A 121 -14.08 -7.21 -0.55
CA LYS A 121 -15.13 -6.19 -0.78
C LYS A 121 -14.61 -4.79 -0.48
N ARG A 122 -13.86 -4.62 0.61
CA ARG A 122 -13.18 -3.35 0.93
C ARG A 122 -12.15 -2.96 -0.13
N ALA A 123 -11.32 -3.89 -0.57
CA ALA A 123 -10.31 -3.64 -1.60
C ALA A 123 -10.93 -3.22 -2.95
N VAL A 124 -12.06 -3.82 -3.33
CA VAL A 124 -12.81 -3.42 -4.54
C VAL A 124 -13.29 -1.97 -4.45
N GLU A 125 -13.88 -1.56 -3.32
CA GLU A 125 -14.34 -0.17 -3.15
C GLU A 125 -13.18 0.82 -3.02
N PHE A 126 -12.09 0.42 -2.34
CA PHE A 126 -10.88 1.22 -2.27
C PHE A 126 -10.24 1.41 -3.65
N GLU A 127 -10.19 0.36 -4.47
CA GLU A 127 -9.68 0.45 -5.84
C GLU A 127 -10.50 1.40 -6.72
N LYS A 128 -11.84 1.38 -6.61
CA LYS A 128 -12.69 2.39 -7.27
C LYS A 128 -12.33 3.80 -6.80
N THR A 129 -12.08 3.98 -5.51
CA THR A 129 -11.70 5.27 -4.94
C THR A 129 -10.34 5.73 -5.47
N LEU A 130 -9.36 4.84 -5.58
CA LEU A 130 -8.06 5.12 -6.21
C LEU A 130 -8.23 5.57 -7.68
N LYS A 131 -9.07 4.88 -8.46
CA LYS A 131 -9.36 5.24 -9.86
C LYS A 131 -10.05 6.59 -9.98
N LEU A 132 -11.09 6.84 -9.17
CA LEU A 132 -11.80 8.12 -9.16
C LEU A 132 -10.89 9.29 -8.78
N ASN A 133 -9.88 9.04 -7.97
CA ASN A 133 -8.86 10.03 -7.61
C ASN A 133 -7.63 9.96 -8.55
N GLY A 134 -7.68 9.24 -9.67
CA GLY A 134 -6.61 9.24 -10.67
C GLY A 134 -5.25 8.78 -10.16
N PHE A 135 -5.20 7.89 -9.17
CA PHE A 135 -3.95 7.23 -8.77
C PHE A 135 -3.53 6.15 -9.76
N VAL A 136 -4.52 5.59 -10.46
CA VAL A 136 -4.42 4.45 -11.35
C VAL A 136 -5.51 4.56 -12.42
N SER A 137 -5.18 4.10 -13.63
CA SER A 137 -6.06 4.12 -14.80
C SER A 137 -7.03 2.94 -14.87
#